data_AF-A0A3M0WUM0-F1
#
_entry.id   AF-A0A3M0WUM0-F1
#
_cell.length_a   1.000
_cell.length_b   1.000
_cell.length_c   1.000
_cell.angle_alpha   90.00
_cell.angle_beta   90.00
_cell.angle_gamma   90.00
#
_symmetry.space_group_name_H-M   'P 1'
#
loop_
_entity.id
_entity.type
_entity.pdbx_description
1 polymer ?
#
loop_
_entity_poly.entity_id
_entity_poly.type
_entity_poly.pdbx_seq_one_letter_code
_entity_poly.pdbx_strand_id
1 'polypeptide(L)'
;MDKLKYLNKLTGNIKFSKAAKIITKTRLKVIYKLADKYMENPDDENLHKLRIAVRRMRFAYEMFKNVYTEEIYTHTLKELKKLQDVFGLARDNDVMLEKLYILSKDVQLDIPKKLINKLEKNKTEMRQKISQELLKFKGDNIIQSLLN
;
A
#
# COMPACT_ATOMS: atom_id res chain seq x y z
N MET A 1 5.31 -15.87 8.74
CA MET A 1 4.66 -15.04 9.78
C MET A 1 3.14 -15.20 9.73
N ASP A 2 2.64 -16.14 10.52
CA ASP A 2 1.34 -16.17 11.23
C ASP A 2 0.16 -15.34 10.65
N LYS A 3 -0.30 -15.66 9.43
CA LYS A 3 -1.38 -14.93 8.73
C LYS A 3 -2.78 -15.15 9.32
N LEU A 4 -2.95 -16.00 10.33
CA LEU A 4 -4.27 -16.50 10.77
C LEU A 4 -4.61 -16.24 12.24
N LYS A 5 -3.66 -15.83 13.08
CA LYS A 5 -3.89 -15.68 14.54
C LYS A 5 -5.00 -14.69 14.91
N TYR A 6 -5.28 -13.69 14.06
CA TYR A 6 -6.34 -12.69 14.28
C TYR A 6 -7.73 -13.14 13.81
N LEU A 7 -7.82 -14.16 12.95
CA LEU A 7 -9.10 -14.73 12.50
C LEU A 7 -9.67 -15.73 13.50
N ASN A 8 -8.88 -16.18 14.49
CA ASN A 8 -9.35 -17.00 15.60
C ASN A 8 -10.42 -16.30 16.47
N LYS A 9 -10.56 -14.96 16.34
CA LYS A 9 -11.67 -14.19 16.95
C LYS A 9 -12.96 -14.21 16.12
N LEU A 10 -12.94 -14.80 14.92
CA LEU A 10 -14.09 -14.93 14.03
C LEU A 10 -14.81 -16.27 14.17
N THR A 11 -14.65 -16.97 15.30
CA THR A 11 -15.35 -18.23 15.58
C THR A 11 -16.77 -17.96 16.10
N GLY A 12 -17.78 -18.52 15.43
CA GLY A 12 -19.19 -18.46 15.85
C GLY A 12 -20.00 -17.29 15.28
N ASN A 13 -21.29 -17.22 15.68
CA ASN A 13 -22.36 -16.35 15.18
C ASN A 13 -22.12 -14.83 15.44
N ILE A 14 -21.06 -14.27 14.84
CA ILE A 14 -20.66 -12.87 15.01
C ILE A 14 -21.37 -12.01 13.97
N LYS A 15 -22.02 -10.92 14.42
CA LYS A 15 -22.64 -9.94 13.53
C LYS A 15 -21.62 -9.40 12.52
N PHE A 16 -22.03 -9.30 11.25
CA PHE A 16 -21.19 -8.81 10.15
C PHE A 16 -20.50 -7.47 10.47
N SER A 17 -21.21 -6.53 11.07
CA SER A 17 -20.67 -5.22 11.47
C SER A 17 -19.51 -5.32 12.47
N LYS A 18 -19.59 -6.26 13.42
CA LYS A 18 -18.51 -6.52 14.38
C LYS A 18 -17.30 -7.15 13.70
N ALA A 19 -17.53 -8.13 12.82
CA ALA A 19 -16.46 -8.75 12.03
C ALA A 19 -15.75 -7.73 11.14
N ALA A 20 -16.51 -6.88 10.44
CA ALA A 20 -15.98 -5.80 9.60
C ALA A 20 -15.06 -4.85 10.37
N LYS A 21 -15.50 -4.35 11.54
CA LYS A 21 -14.66 -3.49 12.40
C LYS A 21 -13.37 -4.17 12.84
N ILE A 22 -13.43 -5.44 13.24
CA ILE A 22 -12.24 -6.22 13.61
C ILE A 22 -11.28 -6.37 12.42
N ILE A 23 -11.82 -6.69 11.24
CA ILE A 23 -11.01 -6.86 10.02
C ILE A 23 -10.36 -5.54 9.63
N THR A 24 -11.11 -4.44 9.58
CA THR A 24 -10.60 -3.10 9.25
C THR A 24 -9.45 -2.72 10.19
N LYS A 25 -9.68 -2.79 11.52
CA LYS A 25 -8.68 -2.46 12.54
C LYS A 25 -7.42 -3.32 12.40
N THR A 26 -7.59 -4.63 12.19
CA THR A 26 -6.47 -5.57 12.05
C THR A 26 -5.66 -5.28 10.79
N ARG A 27 -6.32 -5.05 9.65
CA ARG A 27 -5.64 -4.75 8.39
C ARG A 27 -4.95 -3.40 8.41
N LEU A 28 -5.56 -2.39 9.02
CA LEU A 28 -4.96 -1.07 9.18
C LEU A 28 -3.69 -1.12 10.02
N LYS A 29 -3.69 -1.87 11.13
CA LYS A 29 -2.48 -2.11 11.93
C LYS A 29 -1.36 -2.78 11.13
N VAL A 30 -1.70 -3.72 10.24
CA VAL A 30 -0.72 -4.34 9.35
C VAL A 30 -0.15 -3.34 8.36
N ILE A 31 -0.98 -2.45 7.78
CA ILE A 31 -0.53 -1.38 6.90
C ILE A 31 0.42 -0.44 7.64
N TYR A 32 0.07 0.02 8.85
CA TYR A 32 0.91 0.92 9.64
C TYR A 32 2.28 0.29 9.89
N LYS A 33 2.31 -0.96 10.35
CA LYS A 33 3.57 -1.70 10.58
C LYS A 33 4.42 -1.83 9.31
N LEU A 34 3.80 -2.06 8.16
CA LEU A 34 4.52 -2.19 6.89
C LEU A 34 4.97 -0.83 6.34
N ALA A 35 4.20 0.23 6.60
CA ALA A 35 4.56 1.60 6.27
C ALA A 35 5.80 2.03 7.08
N ASP A 36 5.84 1.73 8.38
CA ASP A 36 7.00 2.01 9.23
C ASP A 36 8.25 1.31 8.69
N LYS A 37 8.16 0.01 8.39
CA LYS A 37 9.27 -0.74 7.79
C LYS A 37 9.74 -0.18 6.46
N TYR A 38 8.82 0.23 5.59
CA TYR A 38 9.18 0.87 4.33
C TYR A 38 9.84 2.23 4.54
N MET A 39 9.39 3.01 5.52
CA MET A 39 9.99 4.31 5.84
C MET A 39 11.40 4.16 6.44
N GLU A 40 11.64 3.11 7.23
CA GLU A 40 12.97 2.75 7.75
C GLU A 40 13.91 2.26 6.63
N ASN A 41 13.39 1.44 5.71
CA ASN A 41 14.14 0.90 4.59
C ASN A 41 13.26 0.83 3.31
N PRO A 42 13.34 1.84 2.42
CA PRO A 42 12.48 1.96 1.25
C PRO A 42 12.97 1.09 0.10
N ASP A 43 12.95 -0.22 0.31
CA ASP A 43 13.26 -1.24 -0.70
C ASP A 43 11.99 -1.77 -1.41
N ASP A 44 12.23 -2.49 -2.50
CA ASP A 44 11.17 -2.98 -3.38
C ASP A 44 10.36 -4.12 -2.71
N GLU A 45 10.94 -4.85 -1.74
CA GLU A 45 10.26 -5.92 -1.00
C GLU A 45 9.25 -5.36 0.02
N ASN A 46 9.65 -4.34 0.77
CA ASN A 46 8.80 -3.63 1.72
C ASN A 46 7.67 -2.91 0.98
N LEU A 47 7.97 -2.27 -0.16
CA LEU A 47 6.94 -1.69 -1.02
C LEU A 47 5.95 -2.75 -1.53
N HIS A 48 6.45 -3.92 -1.95
CA HIS A 48 5.60 -5.02 -2.41
C HIS A 48 4.66 -5.52 -1.32
N LYS A 49 5.18 -5.74 -0.10
CA LYS A 49 4.37 -6.17 1.06
C LYS A 49 3.31 -5.13 1.41
N LEU A 50 3.68 -3.85 1.42
CA LEU A 50 2.77 -2.74 1.70
C LEU A 50 1.65 -2.64 0.65
N ARG A 51 2.00 -2.73 -0.63
CA ARG A 51 1.03 -2.75 -1.74
C ARG A 51 0.02 -3.89 -1.60
N ILE A 52 0.46 -5.09 -1.22
CA ILE A 52 -0.42 -6.23 -0.96
C ILE A 52 -1.36 -5.92 0.22
N ALA A 53 -0.85 -5.35 1.30
CA ALA A 53 -1.64 -5.04 2.49
C ALA A 53 -2.73 -4.01 2.21
N VAL A 54 -2.39 -2.90 1.53
CA VAL A 54 -3.34 -1.85 1.14
C VAL A 54 -4.40 -2.40 0.18
N ARG A 55 -4.00 -3.16 -0.85
CA ARG A 55 -4.95 -3.80 -1.77
C ARG A 55 -5.94 -4.71 -1.05
N ARG A 56 -5.45 -5.53 -0.11
CA ARG A 56 -6.31 -6.42 0.68
C ARG A 56 -7.25 -5.66 1.61
N MET A 57 -6.80 -4.54 2.20
CA MET A 57 -7.66 -3.68 3.00
C MET A 57 -8.76 -3.09 2.14
N ARG A 58 -8.41 -2.49 0.99
CA ARG A 58 -9.39 -1.88 0.08
C ARG A 58 -10.48 -2.86 -0.34
N PHE A 59 -10.11 -4.05 -0.83
CA PHE A 59 -11.10 -5.06 -1.25
C PHE A 59 -12.00 -5.52 -0.10
N ALA A 60 -11.45 -5.70 1.11
CA ALA A 60 -12.28 -6.01 2.27
C ALA A 60 -13.21 -4.83 2.62
N TYR A 61 -12.69 -3.60 2.55
CA TYR A 61 -13.42 -2.40 2.92
C TYR A 61 -14.56 -2.08 1.96
N GLU A 62 -14.44 -2.42 0.67
CA GLU A 62 -15.53 -2.30 -0.32
C GLU A 62 -16.79 -3.07 0.12
N MET A 63 -16.64 -4.19 0.83
CA MET A 63 -17.76 -4.98 1.37
C MET A 63 -18.38 -4.38 2.64
N PHE A 64 -17.73 -3.41 3.27
CA PHE A 64 -18.13 -2.83 4.56
C PHE A 64 -18.93 -1.53 4.43
N LYS A 65 -19.43 -1.21 3.24
CA LYS A 65 -20.20 0.01 2.96
C LYS A 65 -21.32 0.27 3.98
N ASN A 66 -22.09 -0.77 4.32
CA ASN A 66 -23.22 -0.66 5.25
C ASN A 66 -22.84 -0.70 6.75
N VAL A 67 -21.54 -0.71 7.08
CA VAL A 67 -21.05 -0.77 8.46
C VAL A 67 -20.60 0.59 8.97
N TYR A 68 -20.20 1.49 8.07
CA TYR A 68 -19.68 2.82 8.36
C TYR A 68 -20.64 3.88 7.87
N THR A 69 -20.54 5.09 8.41
CA THR A 69 -21.23 6.25 7.81
C THR A 69 -20.70 6.50 6.41
N GLU A 70 -21.51 7.11 5.56
CA GLU A 70 -21.12 7.41 4.18
C GLU A 70 -19.83 8.23 4.10
N GLU A 71 -19.68 9.22 4.99
CA GLU A 71 -18.47 10.04 5.12
C GLU A 71 -17.22 9.20 5.43
N ILE A 72 -17.26 8.39 6.49
CA ILE A 72 -16.11 7.55 6.89
C ILE A 72 -15.78 6.53 5.80
N TYR A 73 -16.80 5.92 5.20
CA TYR A 73 -16.62 4.93 4.14
C TYR A 73 -15.95 5.55 2.91
N THR A 74 -16.53 6.63 2.37
CA THR A 74 -16.06 7.27 1.14
C THR A 74 -14.66 7.85 1.30
N HIS A 75 -14.38 8.52 2.42
CA HIS A 75 -13.06 9.08 2.73
C HIS A 75 -12.00 7.98 2.84
N THR A 76 -12.26 6.95 3.63
CA THR A 76 -11.30 5.85 3.81
C THR A 76 -11.01 5.14 2.49
N LEU A 77 -12.04 4.90 1.67
CA LEU A 77 -11.87 4.27 0.37
C LEU A 77 -11.04 5.14 -0.59
N LYS A 78 -11.23 6.46 -0.55
CA LYS A 78 -10.45 7.42 -1.33
C LYS A 78 -8.97 7.40 -0.94
N GLU A 79 -8.67 7.43 0.35
CA GLU A 79 -7.29 7.40 0.84
C GLU A 79 -6.59 6.06 0.51
N LEU A 80 -7.30 4.94 0.61
CA LEU A 80 -6.77 3.64 0.18
C LEU A 80 -6.47 3.59 -1.33
N LYS A 81 -7.34 4.18 -2.17
CA LYS A 81 -7.09 4.28 -3.62
C LYS A 81 -5.88 5.16 -3.92
N LYS A 82 -5.77 6.31 -3.26
CA LYS A 82 -4.64 7.23 -3.40
C LYS A 82 -3.29 6.54 -3.12
N LEU A 83 -3.21 5.74 -2.05
CA LEU A 83 -2.02 4.93 -1.78
C LEU A 83 -1.73 3.93 -2.91
N GLN A 84 -2.76 3.24 -3.42
CA GLN A 84 -2.56 2.29 -4.54
C GLN A 84 -2.05 2.97 -5.81
N ASP A 85 -2.56 4.15 -6.15
CA ASP A 85 -2.16 4.88 -7.35
C ASP A 85 -0.68 5.27 -7.26
N VAL A 86 -0.23 5.75 -6.10
CA VAL A 86 1.17 6.10 -5.86
C VAL A 86 2.08 4.87 -5.93
N PHE A 87 1.64 3.73 -5.39
CA PHE A 87 2.40 2.47 -5.51
C PHE A 87 2.44 1.94 -6.94
N GLY A 88 1.39 2.18 -7.74
CA GLY A 88 1.34 1.81 -9.15
C GLY A 88 2.43 2.52 -9.95
N LEU A 89 2.50 3.85 -9.82
CA LEU A 89 3.49 4.68 -10.48
C LEU A 89 4.94 4.29 -10.15
N ALA A 90 5.21 3.93 -8.88
CA ALA A 90 6.53 3.46 -8.48
C ALA A 90 6.91 2.13 -9.16
N ARG A 91 5.96 1.20 -9.28
CA ARG A 91 6.21 -0.10 -9.93
C ARG A 91 6.46 0.05 -11.42
N ASP A 92 5.76 0.97 -12.10
CA ASP A 92 5.94 1.18 -13.53
C ASP A 92 7.37 1.64 -13.85
N ASN A 93 7.95 2.50 -13.01
CA ASN A 93 9.34 2.94 -13.14
C ASN A 93 10.34 1.79 -12.91
N ASP A 94 10.10 0.93 -11.91
CA ASP A 94 10.95 -0.25 -11.66
C ASP A 94 10.92 -1.25 -12.82
N VAL A 95 9.73 -1.55 -13.35
CA VAL A 95 9.57 -2.44 -14.50
C VAL A 95 10.23 -1.87 -15.75
N MET A 96 10.19 -0.54 -15.93
CA MET A 96 10.86 0.12 -17.04
C MET A 96 12.38 -0.04 -16.97
N LEU A 97 12.98 0.15 -15.79
CA LEU A 97 14.41 -0.09 -15.56
C LEU A 97 14.79 -1.55 -15.83
N GLU A 98 14.02 -2.49 -15.27
CA GLU A 98 14.25 -3.92 -15.44
C GLU A 98 14.22 -4.32 -16.93
N LYS A 99 13.20 -3.88 -17.67
CA LYS A 99 13.07 -4.15 -19.11
C LYS A 99 14.18 -3.51 -19.92
N LEU A 100 14.59 -2.28 -19.58
CA LEU A 100 15.66 -1.59 -20.29
C LEU A 100 17.00 -2.33 -20.16
N TYR A 101 17.32 -2.85 -18.97
CA TYR A 101 18.53 -3.65 -18.74
C TYR A 101 18.51 -5.01 -19.44
N ILE A 102 17.33 -5.66 -19.52
CA ILE A 102 17.17 -6.91 -20.27
C ILE A 102 17.42 -6.64 -21.76
N LEU A 103 16.71 -5.65 -22.33
CA LEU A 103 16.85 -5.29 -23.74
C LEU A 103 18.29 -4.90 -24.09
N SER A 104 18.95 -4.07 -23.27
CA SER A 104 20.33 -3.65 -23.54
C SER A 104 21.30 -4.83 -23.65
N LYS A 105 21.09 -5.88 -22.84
CA LYS A 105 21.89 -7.10 -22.90
C LYS A 105 21.57 -7.91 -24.15
N ASP A 106 20.29 -8.05 -24.48
CA ASP A 106 19.84 -8.86 -25.62
C ASP A 106 20.30 -8.27 -26.96
N VAL A 107 20.28 -6.94 -27.11
CA VAL A 107 20.67 -6.26 -28.35
C VAL A 107 22.05 -5.59 -28.30
N GLN A 108 22.87 -5.87 -27.27
CA GLN A 108 24.20 -5.27 -27.06
C GLN A 108 24.22 -3.74 -27.23
N LEU A 109 23.18 -3.07 -26.75
CA LEU A 109 23.09 -1.62 -26.80
C LEU A 109 23.64 -1.00 -25.51
N ASP A 110 24.48 0.01 -25.66
CA ASP A 110 24.88 0.84 -24.54
C ASP A 110 23.71 1.75 -24.12
N ILE A 111 23.26 1.62 -22.87
CA ILE A 111 22.21 2.49 -22.33
C ILE A 111 22.83 3.87 -22.08
N PRO A 112 22.27 4.96 -22.65
CA PRO A 112 22.75 6.30 -22.36
C PRO A 112 22.70 6.60 -20.85
N LYS A 113 23.82 7.00 -20.24
CA LYS A 113 23.89 7.35 -18.81
C LYS A 113 22.81 8.36 -18.39
N LYS A 114 22.48 9.31 -19.27
CA LYS A 114 21.40 10.29 -19.05
C LYS A 114 20.04 9.64 -18.78
N LEU A 115 19.74 8.52 -19.44
CA LEU A 115 18.50 7.78 -19.26
C LEU A 115 18.49 7.04 -17.90
N ILE A 116 19.60 6.38 -17.55
CA ILE A 116 19.77 5.73 -16.24
C ILE A 116 19.58 6.75 -15.12
N ASN A 117 20.30 7.88 -15.18
CA ASN A 117 20.20 8.95 -14.18
C ASN A 117 18.77 9.50 -14.05
N LYS A 118 18.04 9.63 -15.17
CA LYS A 118 16.64 10.08 -15.15
C LYS A 118 15.73 9.07 -14.44
N LEU A 119 15.91 7.78 -14.69
CA LEU A 119 15.12 6.72 -14.07
C LEU A 119 15.43 6.54 -12.58
N GLU A 120 16.70 6.69 -12.17
CA GLU A 120 17.11 6.71 -10.77
C GLU A 120 16.55 7.92 -10.02
N LYS A 121 16.57 9.11 -10.66
CA LYS A 121 15.94 10.32 -10.13
C LYS A 121 14.45 10.11 -9.94
N ASN A 122 13.74 9.60 -10.95
CA ASN A 122 12.32 9.28 -10.86
C ASN A 122 12.04 8.28 -9.73
N LYS A 123 12.87 7.24 -9.57
CA LYS A 123 12.73 6.26 -8.47
C LYS A 123 12.81 6.94 -7.11
N THR A 124 13.78 7.84 -6.95
CA THR A 124 13.95 8.63 -5.72
C THR A 124 12.75 9.53 -5.44
N GLU A 125 12.26 10.26 -6.44
CA GLU A 125 11.08 11.12 -6.33
C GLU A 125 9.82 10.31 -5.98
N MET A 126 9.64 9.13 -6.59
CA MET A 126 8.51 8.27 -6.26
C MET A 126 8.60 7.72 -4.84
N ARG A 127 9.79 7.33 -4.38
CA ARG A 127 9.99 6.90 -2.98
C ARG A 127 9.66 8.00 -1.99
N GLN A 128 10.07 9.24 -2.27
CA GLN A 128 9.70 10.40 -1.44
C GLN A 128 8.19 10.65 -1.43
N LYS A 129 7.54 10.59 -2.60
CA LYS A 129 6.09 10.72 -2.73
C LYS A 129 5.34 9.65 -1.93
N ILE A 130 5.80 8.40 -1.99
CA ILE A 130 5.25 7.31 -1.17
C ILE A 130 5.33 7.67 0.31
N SER A 131 6.51 8.04 0.81
CA SER A 131 6.70 8.37 2.24
C SER A 131 5.80 9.53 2.68
N GLN A 132 5.65 10.57 1.85
CA GLN A 132 4.74 11.69 2.14
C GLN A 132 3.28 11.24 2.24
N GLU A 133 2.82 10.41 1.30
CA GLU A 133 1.44 9.93 1.30
C GLU A 133 1.17 8.94 2.44
N LEU A 134 2.17 8.15 2.86
CA LEU A 134 2.07 7.31 4.05
C LEU A 134 1.96 8.14 5.34
N LEU A 135 2.72 9.24 5.45
CA LEU A 135 2.61 10.16 6.58
C LEU A 135 1.23 10.81 6.65
N LYS A 136 0.71 11.31 5.52
CA LYS A 136 -0.65 11.86 5.44
C LYS A 136 -1.70 10.81 5.83
N PHE A 137 -1.60 9.62 5.26
CA PHE A 137 -2.52 8.52 5.55
C PHE A 137 -2.53 8.14 7.04
N LYS A 138 -1.35 8.05 7.66
CA LYS A 138 -1.23 7.72 9.09
C LYS A 138 -1.69 8.85 10.01
N GLY A 139 -1.52 10.10 9.57
CA GLY A 139 -1.91 11.31 10.30
C GLY A 139 -3.37 11.71 10.12
N ASP A 140 -4.11 11.03 9.24
CA ASP A 140 -5.51 11.34 8.96
C ASP A 140 -6.42 10.95 10.12
N ASN A 141 -7.21 11.90 10.62
CA ASN A 141 -8.08 11.71 11.79
C ASN A 141 -9.17 10.65 11.57
N ILE A 142 -9.73 10.56 10.35
CA ILE A 142 -10.75 9.56 10.02
C ILE A 142 -10.10 8.18 9.97
N ILE A 143 -8.92 8.05 9.35
CA ILE A 143 -8.18 6.78 9.32
C ILE A 143 -7.82 6.33 10.75
N GLN A 144 -7.32 7.24 11.59
CA GLN A 144 -7.02 6.93 12.99
C GLN A 144 -8.25 6.51 13.79
N SER A 145 -9.43 7.09 13.50
CA SER A 145 -10.67 6.72 14.18
C SER A 145 -11.04 5.23 13.98
N LEU A 146 -10.60 4.61 12.89
CA LEU A 146 -10.81 3.18 12.61
C LEU A 146 -9.99 2.25 13.51
N LEU A 147 -9.03 2.79 14.27
CA LEU A 147 -8.22 2.05 15.24
C LEU A 147 -8.86 2.01 16.63
N ASN A 148 -9.90 2.79 16.88
CA ASN A 148 -10.63 2.81 18.15
C ASN A 148 -11.56 1.60 18.26
#